data_AF-A0A803WGB3-F1
#
_entry.id   AF-A0A803WGB3-F1
#
_cell.length_a   1.000
_cell.length_b   1.000
_cell.length_c   1.000
_cell.angle_alpha   90.00
_cell.angle_beta   90.00
_cell.angle_gamma   90.00
#
_symmetry.space_group_name_H-M   'P 1'
#
loop_
_entity.id
_entity.type
_entity.pdbx_description
1 polymer ?
#
loop_
_entity_poly.entity_id
_entity_poly.type
_entity_poly.pdbx_seq_one_letter_code
_entity_poly.pdbx_strand_id
1 'polypeptide(L)' 'MPWGARVTALAVPRWYHGPIGRAGAETLLALCREGSFLVRDCETSPEDYSLSLR' A
#
# COMPACT_ATOMS: atom_id res chain seq x y z
N MET A 1 3.55 -34.38 -16.52
CA MET A 1 3.02 -33.02 -16.33
C MET A 1 3.13 -32.67 -14.84
N PRO A 2 4.15 -31.95 -14.37
CA PRO A 2 4.26 -31.64 -12.94
C PRO A 2 3.56 -30.31 -12.65
N TRP A 3 2.42 -30.37 -11.98
CA TRP A 3 1.76 -29.22 -11.38
C TRP A 3 2.48 -28.85 -10.09
N GLY A 4 3.58 -28.11 -10.24
CA GLY A 4 4.31 -27.48 -9.15
C GLY A 4 4.44 -26.00 -9.44
N ALA A 5 3.32 -25.29 -9.53
CA ALA A 5 3.36 -23.83 -9.54
C ALA A 5 3.91 -23.40 -8.17
N ARG A 6 5.20 -23.02 -8.13
CA ARG A 6 5.78 -22.28 -7.01
C ARG A 6 4.79 -21.18 -6.67
N VAL A 7 4.30 -21.15 -5.43
CA VAL A 7 3.71 -19.94 -4.87
C VAL A 7 4.83 -18.91 -4.93
N THR A 8 4.90 -18.16 -6.03
CA THR A 8 5.81 -17.03 -6.13
C THR A 8 5.38 -16.12 -5.00
N ALA A 9 6.30 -15.82 -4.07
CA ALA A 9 6.09 -14.82 -3.04
C ALA A 9 5.35 -13.66 -3.68
N LEU A 10 4.10 -13.42 -3.27
CA LEU A 10 3.27 -12.39 -3.88
C LEU A 10 4.01 -11.09 -3.65
N ALA A 11 4.60 -10.53 -4.71
CA ALA A 11 5.30 -9.27 -4.61
C ALA A 11 4.34 -8.26 -4.01
N VAL A 12 4.79 -7.53 -2.98
CA VAL A 12 3.97 -6.51 -2.34
C VAL A 12 3.43 -5.57 -3.43
N PRO A 13 2.12 -5.34 -3.47
CA PRO A 13 1.54 -4.50 -4.50
C PRO A 13 2.14 -3.10 -4.46
N ARG A 14 2.35 -2.49 -5.62
CA ARG A 14 2.94 -1.14 -5.71
C ARG A 14 2.15 -0.04 -5.01
N TRP A 15 0.88 -0.28 -4.76
CA TRP A 15 -0.03 0.63 -4.05
C TRP A 15 0.03 0.46 -2.53
N TYR A 16 0.74 -0.54 -2.00
CA TYR A 16 0.91 -0.75 -0.57
C TYR A 16 2.24 -0.19 -0.09
N HIS A 17 2.18 0.74 0.87
CA HIS A 17 3.33 1.48 1.37
C HIS A 17 3.70 1.12 2.81
N GLY A 18 3.00 0.15 3.43
CA GLY A 18 3.28 -0.30 4.79
C GLY A 18 3.01 0.77 5.86
N PRO A 19 3.81 0.85 6.93
CA PRO A 19 3.56 1.71 8.09
C PRO A 19 3.98 3.16 7.83
N ILE A 20 3.33 3.79 6.85
CA ILE A 20 3.46 5.22 6.60
C ILE A 20 2.37 5.98 7.35
N GLY A 21 2.76 7.05 8.06
CA GLY A 21 1.81 7.91 8.76
C GLY A 21 0.99 8.77 7.80
N ARG A 22 -0.10 9.37 8.28
CA ARG A 22 -1.00 10.20 7.45
C ARG A 22 -0.23 11.30 6.71
N ALA A 23 0.63 12.03 7.41
CA ALA A 23 1.40 13.14 6.82
C ALA A 23 2.38 12.67 5.74
N GLY A 24 2.97 11.48 5.91
CA GLY A 24 3.85 10.88 4.89
C GLY A 24 3.07 10.51 3.63
N ALA A 25 1.88 9.93 3.79
CA ALA A 25 0.99 9.59 2.68
C ALA A 25 0.56 10.85 1.91
N GLU A 26 0.17 11.91 2.63
CA GLU A 26 -0.19 13.20 2.02
C GLU A 26 0.97 13.81 1.25
N THR A 27 2.20 13.75 1.79
CA THR A 27 3.40 14.27 1.11
C THR A 27 3.68 13.53 -0.19
N LEU A 28 3.56 12.20 -0.20
CA LEU A 28 3.73 11.39 -1.42
C LEU A 28 2.64 11.71 -2.45
N LEU A 29 1.38 11.75 -2.01
CA LEU A 29 0.24 12.07 -2.85
C LEU A 29 0.34 13.50 -3.40
N ALA A 30 0.87 14.45 -2.62
CA ALA A 30 1.12 15.85 -3.00
C ALA A 30 2.16 16.00 -4.13
N LEU A 31 2.95 14.98 -4.43
CA LEU A 31 3.85 14.93 -5.58
C LEU A 31 3.23 14.21 -6.80
N CYS A 32 2.13 13.48 -6.63
CA CYS A 32 1.49 12.68 -7.68
C CYS A 32 0.30 13.41 -8.35
N ARG A 33 -0.29 12.84 -9.40
CA ARG A 33 -1.45 13.44 -10.08
C ARG A 33 -2.74 13.29 -9.24
N GLU A 34 -3.71 14.16 -9.47
CA GLU A 34 -5.08 14.02 -8.94
C GLU A 34 -5.67 12.63 -9.27
N GLY A 35 -6.31 11.99 -8.29
CA GLY A 35 -6.77 10.60 -8.39
C GLY A 35 -5.71 9.54 -8.09
N SER A 36 -4.49 9.94 -7.67
CA SER A 36 -3.51 9.00 -7.13
C SER A 36 -3.93 8.53 -5.75
N PHE A 37 -3.64 7.28 -5.41
CA PHE A 37 -3.96 6.70 -4.11
C PHE A 37 -2.85 5.75 -3.64
N LEU A 38 -2.83 5.50 -2.33
CA LEU A 38 -2.01 4.46 -1.72
C LEU A 38 -2.69 3.88 -0.48
N VAL A 39 -2.33 2.66 -0.14
CA VAL A 39 -2.76 1.95 1.07
C VAL A 39 -1.60 1.92 2.06
N ARG A 40 -1.91 2.22 3.32
CA ARG A 40 -0.98 2.24 4.45
C ARG A 40 -1.54 1.48 5.63
N ASP A 41 -0.69 1.09 6.55
CA ASP A 41 -1.12 0.53 7.84
C ASP A 41 -1.80 1.60 8.68
N CYS A 42 -2.83 1.22 9.42
CA CYS A 42 -3.49 2.15 10.32
C CYS A 42 -2.62 2.37 11.57
N GLU A 43 -2.27 3.63 11.84
CA GLU A 43 -1.42 4.00 12.99
C GLU A 43 -2.05 3.66 14.34
N THR A 44 -3.39 3.61 14.41
CA THR A 44 -4.12 3.32 15.66
C THR A 44 -4.52 1.86 15.80
N SER A 45 -4.58 1.12 14.69
CA SER A 45 -5.08 -0.26 14.65
C SER A 45 -4.20 -1.10 13.72
N PRO A 46 -3.23 -1.87 14.24
CA PRO A 46 -2.28 -2.61 13.40
C PRO A 46 -2.90 -3.72 12.54
N GLU A 47 -4.16 -4.09 12.78
CA GLU A 47 -4.92 -5.05 11.96
C GLU A 47 -5.72 -4.37 10.83
N ASP A 48 -5.84 -3.05 10.86
CA ASP A 48 -6.59 -2.28 9.87
C ASP A 48 -5.66 -1.59 8.86
N TYR A 49 -6.21 -1.37 7.67
CA TYR A 49 -5.56 -0.60 6.61
C TYR A 49 -6.28 0.72 6.36
N SER A 50 -5.50 1.77 6.12
CA SER A 50 -6.00 3.08 5.72
C SER A 50 -5.72 3.31 4.23
N LEU A 51 -6.73 3.78 3.50
CA LEU A 51 -6.58 4.25 2.12
C LEU A 51 -6.44 5.78 2.11
N SER A 52 -5.42 6.28 1.43
CA SER A 52 -5.18 7.70 1.23
C SER A 52 -5.29 8.04 -0.25
N LEU A 53 -6.08 9.06 -0.58
CA LEU A 53 -6.37 9.54 -1.94
C LEU A 53 -5.91 11.00 -2.05
N ARG A 54 -5.38 11.38 -3.22
CA ARG A 54 -5.11 12.77 -3.58
C ARG A 54 -6.35 13.45 -4.16
#